data_AF-A0A1G0K1E4-F1
#
_entry.id   AF-A0A1G0K1E4-F1
#
_cell.length_a   1.000
_cell.length_b   1.000
_cell.length_c   1.000
_cell.angle_alpha   90.00
_cell.angle_beta   90.00
_cell.angle_gamma   90.00
#
_symmetry.space_group_name_H-M   'P 1'
#
loop_
_entity.id
_entity.type
_entity.pdbx_description
1 polymer ?
#
loop_
_entity_poly.entity_id
_entity_poly.type
_entity_poly.pdbx_seq_one_letter_code
_entity_poly.pdbx_strand_id
1 'polypeptide(L)'
;MKKISYLSFCLSILFSLNISAAPTGQQLLDACEHAITSGFKGSEGMACEWYVTPCDCDTGTHAQTPRVCLPDDASSADLAQKVVDGLKDEPNLAGKSAGFAAATILSRSYPCSK
;
A
#
# COMPACT_ATOMS: atom_id res chain seq x y z
N MET A 1 -57.02 2.14 23.21
CA MET A 1 -56.44 0.98 22.47
C MET A 1 -55.45 1.54 21.44
N LYS A 2 -54.14 1.31 21.62
CA LYS A 2 -53.06 1.85 20.77
C LYS A 2 -52.78 0.90 19.61
N LYS A 3 -52.91 1.37 18.36
CA LYS A 3 -52.44 0.65 17.16
C LYS A 3 -50.97 1.00 16.94
N ILE A 4 -50.09 0.04 17.19
CA ILE A 4 -48.64 0.17 17.00
C ILE A 4 -48.33 -0.04 15.52
N SER A 5 -47.71 0.98 14.90
CA SER A 5 -47.32 1.02 13.49
C SER A 5 -45.97 0.32 13.32
N TYR A 6 -45.97 -0.88 12.74
CA TYR A 6 -44.77 -1.71 12.48
C TYR A 6 -44.23 -1.50 11.05
N LEU A 7 -44.09 -0.24 10.62
CA LEU A 7 -43.66 0.09 9.26
C LEU A 7 -42.40 0.98 9.25
N SER A 8 -41.39 0.62 10.04
CA SER A 8 -40.06 1.26 10.03
C SER A 8 -38.99 0.37 10.66
N PHE A 9 -38.76 -0.82 10.12
CA PHE A 9 -37.65 -1.68 10.59
C PHE A 9 -36.95 -2.51 9.49
N CYS A 10 -37.02 -2.09 8.22
CA CYS A 10 -36.41 -2.84 7.11
C CYS A 10 -35.54 -2.00 6.15
N LEU A 11 -35.00 -0.86 6.58
CA LEU A 11 -34.21 0.00 5.68
C LEU A 11 -32.92 0.52 6.33
N SER A 12 -32.09 -0.36 6.88
CA SER A 12 -30.77 0.03 7.43
C SER A 12 -29.65 -0.97 7.18
N ILE A 13 -29.87 -2.05 6.41
CA ILE A 13 -28.81 -3.00 6.05
C ILE A 13 -28.25 -2.60 4.67
N LEU A 14 -27.58 -1.45 4.62
CA LEU A 14 -26.56 -1.14 3.61
C LEU A 14 -25.21 -1.16 4.33
N PHE A 15 -24.87 -2.31 4.93
CA PHE A 15 -23.58 -2.52 5.58
C PHE A 15 -22.55 -2.81 4.48
N SER A 16 -21.87 -1.74 4.09
CA SER A 16 -20.44 -1.68 3.77
C SER A 16 -19.88 -2.86 2.99
N LEU A 17 -19.95 -2.77 1.66
CA LEU A 17 -19.03 -3.50 0.81
C LEU A 17 -17.61 -3.02 1.16
N ASN A 18 -16.87 -3.83 1.93
CA ASN A 18 -15.43 -3.69 2.08
C ASN A 18 -14.77 -4.08 0.75
N ILE A 19 -14.93 -3.23 -0.26
CA ILE A 19 -14.02 -3.23 -1.39
C ILE A 19 -12.70 -2.74 -0.80
N SER A 20 -11.85 -3.68 -0.38
CA SER A 20 -10.47 -3.38 0.01
C SER A 20 -9.71 -2.99 -1.26
N ALA A 21 -9.95 -1.76 -1.72
CA ALA A 21 -9.09 -1.14 -2.71
C ALA A 21 -7.68 -1.16 -2.14
N ALA A 22 -6.70 -1.55 -2.96
CA ALA A 22 -5.30 -1.45 -2.56
C ALA A 22 -4.99 -0.02 -2.08
N PRO A 23 -4.17 0.16 -1.04
CA PRO A 23 -3.82 1.46 -0.51
C PRO A 23 -3.20 2.35 -1.60
N THR A 24 -3.32 3.66 -1.42
CA THR A 24 -2.67 4.65 -2.27
C THR A 24 -1.20 4.86 -1.87
N GLY A 25 -0.44 5.54 -2.71
CA GLY A 25 0.92 5.99 -2.39
C GLY A 25 0.95 6.86 -1.13
N GLN A 26 -0.05 7.73 -0.91
CA GLN A 26 -0.13 8.52 0.32
C GLN A 26 -0.31 7.65 1.56
N GLN A 27 -1.20 6.65 1.50
CA GLN A 27 -1.41 5.74 2.62
C GLN A 27 -0.16 4.88 2.90
N LEU A 28 0.59 4.54 1.85
CA LEU A 28 1.88 3.88 2.00
C LEU A 28 2.92 4.80 2.66
N LEU A 29 2.98 6.08 2.28
CA LEU A 29 3.87 7.06 2.92
C LEU A 29 3.61 7.10 4.44
N ASP A 30 2.36 7.30 4.83
CA ASP A 30 1.96 7.38 6.24
C ASP A 30 2.30 6.07 6.99
N ALA A 31 2.01 4.91 6.39
CA ALA A 31 2.31 3.61 6.97
C ALA A 31 3.83 3.39 7.15
N CYS A 32 4.65 3.78 6.18
CA CYS A 32 6.09 3.60 6.25
C CYS A 32 6.77 4.58 7.22
N GLU A 33 6.33 5.83 7.31
CA GLU A 33 6.83 6.76 8.34
C GLU A 33 6.55 6.21 9.75
N HIS A 34 5.36 5.66 9.97
CA HIS A 34 5.02 5.05 11.24
C HIS A 34 5.78 3.73 11.48
N ALA A 35 5.96 2.89 10.44
CA ALA A 35 6.73 1.66 10.52
C ALA A 35 8.18 1.93 10.96
N ILE A 36 8.85 2.93 10.36
CA ILE A 36 10.23 3.30 10.69
C ILE A 36 10.35 3.71 12.16
N THR A 37 9.42 4.54 12.65
CA THR A 37 9.46 5.05 14.04
C THR A 37 9.04 4.01 15.08
N SER A 38 8.20 3.04 14.71
CA SER A 38 7.74 1.95 15.59
C SER A 38 8.61 0.70 15.53
N GLY A 39 9.60 0.64 14.63
CA GLY A 39 10.42 -0.55 14.38
C GLY A 39 9.64 -1.68 13.71
N PHE A 40 8.79 -1.34 12.73
CA PHE A 40 8.00 -2.25 11.89
C PHE A 40 6.98 -3.11 12.67
N LYS A 41 6.52 -2.63 13.82
CA LYS A 41 5.52 -3.34 14.64
C LYS A 41 4.10 -2.97 14.20
N GLY A 42 3.18 -3.93 14.37
CA GLY A 42 1.75 -3.70 14.11
C GLY A 42 1.38 -3.72 12.63
N SER A 43 0.14 -3.33 12.32
CA SER A 43 -0.43 -3.44 10.98
C SER A 43 0.22 -2.51 9.96
N GLU A 44 0.62 -1.30 10.36
CA GLU A 44 1.30 -0.36 9.45
C GLU A 44 2.73 -0.82 9.14
N GLY A 45 3.42 -1.43 10.11
CA GLY A 45 4.70 -2.10 9.89
C GLY A 45 4.60 -3.19 8.83
N MET A 46 3.64 -4.11 9.00
CA MET A 46 3.38 -5.18 8.02
C MET A 46 2.96 -4.63 6.66
N ALA A 47 2.13 -3.58 6.63
CA ALA A 47 1.70 -2.95 5.39
C ALA A 47 2.87 -2.30 4.66
N CYS A 48 3.71 -1.53 5.36
CA CYS A 48 4.91 -0.95 4.76
C CYS A 48 5.82 -2.03 4.20
N GLU A 49 6.18 -3.03 5.02
CA GLU A 49 7.05 -4.13 4.61
C GLU A 49 6.53 -4.83 3.35
N TRP A 50 5.24 -5.18 3.31
CA TRP A 50 4.60 -5.83 2.17
C TRP A 50 4.80 -5.07 0.84
N TYR A 51 4.69 -3.74 0.85
CA TYR A 51 4.80 -2.94 -0.38
C TYR A 51 6.24 -2.58 -0.77
N VAL A 52 7.16 -2.52 0.19
CA VAL A 52 8.56 -2.12 -0.07
C VAL A 52 9.47 -3.30 -0.39
N THR A 53 9.01 -4.53 -0.16
CA THR A 53 9.68 -5.78 -0.58
C THR A 53 8.87 -6.50 -1.68
N PRO A 54 8.69 -5.92 -2.87
CA PRO A 54 7.92 -6.56 -3.94
C PRO A 54 8.57 -7.88 -4.35
N CYS A 55 7.81 -8.96 -4.32
CA CYS A 55 8.24 -10.27 -4.80
C CYS A 55 8.00 -10.40 -6.31
N ASP A 56 8.87 -11.13 -7.02
CA ASP A 56 8.72 -11.44 -8.45
C ASP A 56 7.44 -12.23 -8.78
N CYS A 57 6.73 -12.75 -7.79
CA CYS A 57 5.47 -13.49 -7.97
C CYS A 57 4.30 -12.63 -8.48
N ASP A 58 4.41 -11.30 -8.49
CA ASP A 58 3.45 -10.38 -9.11
C ASP A 58 3.80 -10.00 -10.57
N THR A 59 4.83 -10.63 -11.14
CA THR A 59 5.25 -10.36 -12.53
C THR A 59 4.26 -10.97 -13.54
N GLY A 60 3.44 -10.11 -14.16
CA GLY A 60 2.62 -10.48 -15.33
C GLY A 60 1.14 -10.05 -15.27
N THR A 61 0.63 -9.65 -14.10
CA THR A 61 -0.78 -9.23 -13.93
C THR A 61 -1.02 -7.75 -14.23
N HIS A 62 0.00 -6.89 -14.10
CA HIS A 62 -0.10 -5.46 -14.38
C HIS A 62 1.08 -4.99 -15.25
N ALA A 63 0.90 -4.99 -16.57
CA ALA A 63 1.89 -4.57 -17.57
C ALA A 63 2.45 -3.13 -17.40
N GLN A 64 1.90 -2.35 -16.45
CA GLN A 64 2.28 -0.97 -16.18
C GLN A 64 3.19 -0.82 -14.95
N THR A 65 3.32 -1.83 -14.08
CA THR A 65 4.15 -1.72 -12.87
C THR A 65 5.62 -2.08 -13.20
N PRO A 66 6.59 -1.20 -12.91
CA PRO A 66 8.01 -1.50 -13.15
C PRO A 66 8.48 -2.72 -12.36
N ARG A 67 9.40 -3.50 -12.93
CA ARG A 67 10.06 -4.58 -12.19
C ARG A 67 11.13 -4.02 -11.25
N VAL A 68 11.28 -4.67 -10.10
CA VAL A 68 12.26 -4.33 -9.07
C VAL A 68 13.07 -5.60 -8.78
N CYS A 69 14.39 -5.52 -8.88
CA CYS A 69 15.28 -6.64 -8.57
C CYS A 69 16.10 -6.30 -7.33
N LEU A 70 15.54 -6.62 -6.17
CA LEU A 70 16.21 -6.42 -4.88
C LEU A 70 17.31 -7.48 -4.68
N PRO A 71 18.46 -7.12 -4.08
CA PRO A 71 19.42 -8.10 -3.62
C PRO A 71 18.88 -8.88 -2.40
N ASP A 72 19.36 -10.10 -2.19
CA ASP A 72 18.89 -11.00 -1.12
C ASP A 72 19.05 -10.41 0.30
N ASP A 73 19.97 -9.46 0.48
CA ASP A 73 20.30 -8.81 1.75
C ASP A 73 19.67 -7.42 1.91
N ALA A 74 18.73 -7.03 1.05
CA ALA A 74 18.06 -5.74 1.15
C ALA A 74 17.24 -5.63 2.45
N SER A 75 17.53 -4.59 3.23
CA SER A 75 16.83 -4.28 4.48
C SER A 75 15.47 -3.63 4.21
N SER A 76 14.38 -4.16 4.79
CA SER A 76 13.04 -3.55 4.74
C SER A 76 13.05 -2.09 5.22
N ALA A 77 13.91 -1.75 6.20
CA ALA A 77 14.06 -0.38 6.70
C ALA A 77 14.67 0.57 5.66
N ASP A 78 15.70 0.13 4.94
CA ASP A 78 16.35 0.94 3.91
C ASP A 78 15.44 1.12 2.70
N LEU A 79 14.69 0.07 2.34
CA LEU A 79 13.70 0.12 1.26
C LEU A 79 12.53 1.04 1.62
N ALA A 80 12.03 0.97 2.85
CA ALA A 80 10.99 1.88 3.35
C ALA A 80 11.45 3.33 3.32
N GLN A 81 12.68 3.61 3.77
CA GLN A 81 13.21 4.97 3.74
C GLN A 81 13.29 5.51 2.30
N LYS A 82 13.76 4.71 1.34
CA LYS A 82 13.79 5.08 -0.09
C LYS A 82 12.40 5.40 -0.63
N VAL A 83 11.40 4.62 -0.24
CA VAL A 83 10.00 4.84 -0.67
C VAL A 83 9.41 6.10 -0.04
N VAL A 84 9.69 6.37 1.25
CA VAL A 84 9.29 7.61 1.92
C VAL A 84 9.88 8.82 1.22
N ASP A 85 11.19 8.80 0.95
CA ASP A 85 11.89 9.90 0.29
C ASP A 85 11.34 10.11 -1.13
N GLY A 86 11.16 9.03 -1.90
CA GLY A 86 10.60 9.12 -3.25
C GLY A 86 9.15 9.61 -3.29
N LEU A 87 8.30 9.23 -2.33
CA LEU A 87 6.91 9.72 -2.25
C LEU A 87 6.84 11.20 -1.87
N LYS A 88 7.80 11.71 -1.08
CA LYS A 88 7.93 13.14 -0.76
C LYS A 88 8.42 13.95 -1.96
N ASP A 89 9.38 13.40 -2.70
CA ASP A 89 9.98 14.07 -3.87
C ASP A 89 9.04 14.07 -5.09
N GLU A 90 8.12 13.09 -5.17
CA GLU A 90 7.19 12.94 -6.30
C GLU A 90 5.72 12.83 -5.86
N PRO A 91 5.08 13.98 -5.53
CA PRO A 91 3.70 14.01 -5.07
C PRO A 91 2.68 13.40 -6.05
N ASN A 92 3.00 13.31 -7.34
CA ASN A 92 2.17 12.66 -8.36
C ASN A 92 2.00 11.14 -8.13
N LEU A 93 2.91 10.50 -7.39
CA LEU A 93 2.82 9.09 -7.02
C LEU A 93 1.89 8.84 -5.82
N ALA A 94 1.61 9.86 -5.00
CA ALA A 94 0.76 9.74 -3.81
C ALA A 94 -0.67 9.29 -4.15
N GLY A 95 -1.19 9.70 -5.32
CA GLY A 95 -2.51 9.28 -5.82
C GLY A 95 -2.54 7.97 -6.60
N LYS A 96 -1.39 7.31 -6.80
CA LYS A 96 -1.31 5.99 -7.46
C LYS A 96 -1.52 4.88 -6.43
N SER A 97 -1.65 3.64 -6.88
CA SER A 97 -1.65 2.50 -5.96
C SER A 97 -0.28 2.35 -5.29
N ALA A 98 -0.27 1.90 -4.04
CA ALA A 98 0.93 1.70 -3.22
C ALA A 98 1.97 0.85 -3.94
N GLY A 99 1.56 -0.29 -4.51
CA GLY A 99 2.46 -1.18 -5.26
C GLY A 99 3.07 -0.50 -6.50
N PHE A 100 2.29 0.27 -7.27
CA PHE A 100 2.83 1.00 -8.42
C PHE A 100 3.82 2.09 -7.99
N ALA A 101 3.49 2.85 -6.95
CA ALA A 101 4.35 3.92 -6.45
C ALA A 101 5.67 3.36 -5.90
N ALA A 102 5.60 2.35 -5.02
CA ALA A 102 6.77 1.69 -4.46
C ALA A 102 7.66 1.10 -5.56
N ALA A 103 7.09 0.36 -6.50
CA ALA A 103 7.85 -0.22 -7.61
C ALA A 103 8.49 0.86 -8.51
N THR A 104 7.78 1.96 -8.77
CA THR A 104 8.31 3.08 -9.57
C THR A 104 9.52 3.75 -8.90
N ILE A 105 9.50 3.88 -7.57
CA ILE A 105 10.60 4.45 -6.80
C ILE A 105 11.76 3.46 -6.74
N LEU A 106 11.49 2.23 -6.32
CA LEU A 106 12.53 1.21 -6.09
C LEU A 106 13.21 0.77 -7.38
N SER A 107 12.50 0.65 -8.50
CA SER A 107 13.08 0.24 -9.80
C SER A 107 14.18 1.16 -10.31
N ARG A 108 14.28 2.39 -9.80
CA ARG A 108 15.37 3.34 -10.14
C ARG A 108 16.69 2.95 -9.50
N SER A 109 16.63 2.46 -8.26
CA SER A 109 17.79 1.99 -7.51
C SER A 109 18.07 0.51 -7.74
N TYR A 110 17.03 -0.26 -8.06
CA TYR A 110 17.06 -1.71 -8.21
C TYR A 110 16.47 -2.14 -9.56
N PRO A 111 17.00 -1.65 -10.69
CA PRO A 111 16.51 -2.07 -12.00
C PRO A 111 16.89 -3.53 -12.25
N CYS A 112 15.95 -4.31 -12.79
CA CYS A 112 16.26 -5.63 -13.29
C CYS A 112 17.15 -5.55 -14.52
N SER A 113 18.33 -6.17 -14.47
CA SER A 113 19.15 -6.38 -15.66
C SER A 113 18.41 -7.32 -16.63
N LYS A 114 18.58 -7.08 -17.94
CA LYS A 114 17.99 -7.91 -18.99
C LYS A 114 18.60 -9.30 -19.03
#